data_AF-A0A9P9H1V8-F1
#
_entry.id   AF-A0A9P9H1V8-F1
#
_cell.length_a   1.000
_cell.length_b   1.000
_cell.length_c   1.000
_cell.angle_alpha   90.00
_cell.angle_beta   90.00
_cell.angle_gamma   90.00
#
_symmetry.space_group_name_H-M   'P 1'
#
loop_
_entity.id
_entity.type
_entity.pdbx_description
1 polymer ?
#
loop_
_entity_poly.entity_id
_entity_poly.type
_entity_poly.pdbx_seq_one_letter_code
_entity_poly.pdbx_strand_id
1 'polypeptide(L)'
;MSVAYRIVVGFAACKGIRFALKRALNWDGHFLEETIQRHDEVNSCIDVLLNFGGFMYIGTIIPWSEFNDPDGTSLTYPRLIALGFLVLVLRRIPAIMVMYKAMPAVSQNWKDALFMGYFGPIGAGAVFYVEHARHQFPHLGEGDEEESNLVRVMGPTVYWLVFFSIVVHGLSIPALSILYHYMGVQPIQDENDVVEVRRASLQIPRPVNSVQMDENVFLTYNSFSVPARSEGLPVEEDRQRERRYAQY
;
A
#
# COMPACT_ATOMS: atom_id res chain seq x y z
N MET A 1 22.76 -13.79 -18.75
CA MET A 1 22.06 -12.48 -18.70
C MET A 1 20.96 -12.32 -19.77
N SER A 2 21.19 -12.68 -21.04
CA SER A 2 20.21 -12.47 -22.14
C SER A 2 18.87 -13.23 -22.00
N VAL A 3 18.87 -14.45 -21.42
CA VAL A 3 17.64 -15.25 -21.22
C VAL A 3 16.76 -14.70 -20.11
N ALA A 4 17.35 -14.28 -18.98
CA ALA A 4 16.62 -13.66 -17.87
C ALA A 4 15.94 -12.35 -18.32
N TYR A 5 16.64 -11.54 -19.12
CA TYR A 5 16.09 -10.31 -19.69
C TYR A 5 14.90 -10.57 -20.64
N ARG A 6 14.99 -11.58 -21.52
CA ARG A 6 13.88 -11.96 -22.41
C ARG A 6 12.65 -12.44 -21.65
N ILE A 7 12.83 -13.17 -20.54
CA ILE A 7 11.74 -13.59 -19.64
C ILE A 7 11.10 -12.37 -18.97
N VAL A 8 11.92 -11.43 -18.50
CA VAL A 8 11.53 -10.22 -17.78
C VAL A 8 10.76 -9.24 -18.70
N VAL A 9 11.19 -9.04 -19.95
CA VAL A 9 10.49 -8.23 -20.96
C VAL A 9 9.19 -8.88 -21.43
N GLY A 10 9.20 -10.21 -21.67
CA GLY A 10 7.98 -10.97 -21.96
C GLY A 10 6.93 -10.86 -20.83
N PHE A 11 7.38 -10.77 -19.57
CA PHE A 11 6.51 -10.57 -18.42
C PHE A 11 5.85 -9.18 -18.41
N ALA A 12 6.54 -8.12 -18.86
CA ALA A 12 6.03 -6.75 -18.82
C ALA A 12 4.91 -6.50 -19.86
N ALA A 13 5.05 -6.97 -21.11
CA ALA A 13 3.96 -6.90 -22.10
C ALA A 13 2.72 -7.69 -21.65
N CYS A 14 2.95 -8.82 -20.97
CA CYS A 14 1.88 -9.63 -20.38
C CYS A 14 1.21 -8.96 -19.15
N LYS A 15 1.83 -7.95 -18.51
CA LYS A 15 1.23 -7.28 -17.33
C LYS A 15 0.02 -6.42 -17.68
N GLY A 16 0.00 -5.74 -18.83
CA GLY A 16 -1.14 -4.90 -19.24
C GLY A 16 -2.41 -5.73 -19.51
N ILE A 17 -2.26 -6.83 -20.23
CA ILE A 17 -3.34 -7.79 -20.52
C ILE A 17 -3.80 -8.47 -19.23
N ARG A 18 -2.88 -8.89 -18.35
CA ARG A 18 -3.22 -9.47 -17.05
C ARG A 18 -3.94 -8.48 -16.13
N PHE A 19 -3.57 -7.20 -16.15
CA PHE A 19 -4.24 -6.17 -15.36
C PHE A 19 -5.67 -5.91 -15.84
N ALA A 20 -5.85 -5.75 -17.16
CA ALA A 20 -7.17 -5.58 -17.77
C ALA A 20 -8.06 -6.81 -17.53
N LEU A 21 -7.52 -8.02 -17.69
CA LEU A 21 -8.24 -9.27 -17.44
C LEU A 21 -8.61 -9.43 -15.97
N LYS A 22 -7.68 -9.18 -15.04
CA LYS A 22 -7.98 -9.20 -13.60
C LYS A 22 -9.07 -8.19 -13.23
N ARG A 23 -9.00 -6.99 -13.80
CA ARG A 23 -10.02 -5.96 -13.56
C ARG A 23 -11.37 -6.36 -14.13
N ALA A 24 -11.40 -7.01 -15.31
CA ALA A 24 -12.62 -7.50 -15.92
C ALA A 24 -13.23 -8.69 -15.12
N LEU A 25 -12.39 -9.61 -14.66
CA LEU A 25 -12.80 -10.73 -13.82
C LEU A 25 -13.30 -10.25 -12.46
N ASN A 26 -12.66 -9.25 -11.85
CA ASN A 26 -13.07 -8.75 -10.54
C ASN A 26 -14.08 -7.59 -10.60
N TRP A 27 -14.71 -7.35 -11.76
CA TRP A 27 -15.57 -6.17 -11.96
C TRP A 27 -16.89 -6.27 -11.20
N ASP A 28 -17.42 -7.47 -11.04
CA ASP A 28 -18.68 -7.79 -10.37
C ASP A 28 -18.50 -8.19 -8.89
N GLY A 29 -17.25 -8.33 -8.43
CA GLY A 29 -16.93 -8.73 -7.05
C GLY A 29 -17.16 -10.22 -6.75
N HIS A 30 -17.79 -10.98 -7.65
CA HIS A 30 -18.11 -12.39 -7.45
C HIS A 30 -16.84 -13.24 -7.26
N PHE A 31 -15.78 -12.94 -8.01
CA PHE A 31 -14.48 -13.60 -7.84
C PHE A 31 -13.85 -13.31 -6.47
N LEU A 32 -13.98 -12.09 -5.94
CA LEU A 32 -13.45 -11.75 -4.62
C LEU A 32 -14.17 -12.55 -3.53
N GLU A 33 -15.50 -12.61 -3.59
CA GLU A 33 -16.31 -13.40 -2.66
C GLU A 33 -15.97 -14.90 -2.71
N GLU A 34 -15.82 -15.46 -3.92
CA GLU A 34 -15.46 -16.87 -4.11
C GLU A 34 -14.04 -17.18 -3.59
N THR A 35 -13.10 -16.24 -3.72
CA THR A 35 -11.73 -16.36 -3.20
C THR A 35 -11.70 -16.33 -1.67
N ILE A 36 -12.51 -15.46 -1.05
CA ILE A 36 -12.67 -15.39 0.41
C ILE A 36 -13.33 -16.67 0.93
N GLN A 37 -14.39 -17.16 0.28
CA GLN A 37 -15.07 -18.40 0.66
C GLN A 37 -14.15 -19.63 0.57
N ARG A 38 -13.31 -19.70 -0.46
CA ARG A 38 -12.39 -20.82 -0.67
C ARG A 38 -11.12 -20.78 0.17
N HIS A 39 -10.92 -19.77 1.01
CA HIS A 39 -9.69 -19.59 1.80
C HIS A 39 -8.44 -19.71 0.94
N ASP A 40 -8.37 -18.92 -0.14
CA ASP A 40 -7.24 -18.97 -1.08
C ASP A 40 -5.98 -18.29 -0.50
N GLU A 41 -5.43 -18.89 0.57
CA GLU A 41 -4.29 -18.38 1.32
C GLU A 41 -2.97 -18.55 0.56
N VAL A 42 -2.89 -19.49 -0.39
CA VAL A 42 -1.67 -19.79 -1.16
C VAL A 42 -1.26 -18.59 -2.02
N ASN A 43 -2.22 -17.96 -2.70
CA ASN A 43 -1.96 -16.77 -3.52
C ASN A 43 -1.48 -15.58 -2.69
N SER A 44 -2.04 -15.39 -1.49
CA SER A 44 -1.59 -14.35 -0.55
C SER A 44 -0.17 -14.60 -0.05
N CYS A 45 0.15 -15.83 0.35
CA CYS A 45 1.50 -16.21 0.79
C CYS A 45 2.54 -16.00 -0.31
N ILE A 46 2.23 -16.39 -1.55
CA ILE A 46 3.13 -16.20 -2.69
C ILE A 46 3.37 -14.70 -2.96
N ASP A 47 2.33 -13.86 -2.88
CA ASP A 47 2.47 -12.41 -3.06
C ASP A 47 3.39 -11.79 -2.00
N VAL A 48 3.22 -12.16 -0.73
CA VAL A 48 4.08 -11.69 0.36
C VAL A 48 5.54 -12.11 0.12
N LEU A 49 5.79 -13.37 -0.24
CA LEU A 49 7.13 -13.88 -0.50
C LEU A 49 7.80 -13.18 -1.69
N LEU A 50 7.07 -12.99 -2.79
CA LEU A 50 7.57 -12.32 -3.99
C LEU A 50 7.85 -10.83 -3.74
N ASN A 51 6.99 -10.14 -2.98
CA ASN A 51 7.21 -8.75 -2.61
C ASN A 51 8.43 -8.61 -1.70
N PHE A 52 8.53 -9.44 -0.66
CA PHE A 52 9.68 -9.42 0.25
C PHE A 52 10.99 -9.75 -0.48
N GLY A 53 11.01 -10.82 -1.27
CA GLY A 53 12.17 -11.21 -2.07
C GLY A 53 12.54 -10.14 -3.10
N GLY A 54 11.56 -9.53 -3.76
CA GLY A 54 11.76 -8.44 -4.71
C GLY A 54 12.38 -7.20 -4.08
N PHE A 55 11.87 -6.74 -2.94
CA PHE A 55 12.43 -5.59 -2.23
C PHE A 55 13.79 -5.88 -1.59
N MET A 56 14.01 -7.10 -1.10
CA MET A 56 15.32 -7.53 -0.60
C MET A 56 16.35 -7.50 -1.74
N TYR A 57 16.02 -8.06 -2.90
CA TYR A 57 16.89 -8.01 -4.08
C TYR A 57 17.17 -6.57 -4.53
N ILE A 58 16.14 -5.71 -4.58
CA ILE A 58 16.35 -4.29 -4.92
C ILE A 58 17.26 -3.63 -3.89
N GLY A 59 17.12 -3.93 -2.61
CA GLY A 59 17.95 -3.39 -1.53
C GLY A 59 19.43 -3.77 -1.65
N THR A 60 19.74 -4.98 -2.15
CA THR A 60 21.14 -5.42 -2.30
C THR A 60 21.85 -4.83 -3.51
N ILE A 61 21.11 -4.43 -4.55
CA ILE A 61 21.67 -3.87 -5.79
C ILE A 61 21.76 -2.34 -5.79
N ILE A 62 21.36 -1.66 -4.71
CA ILE A 62 21.38 -0.19 -4.64
C ILE A 62 22.82 0.31 -4.80
N PRO A 63 23.11 1.20 -5.78
CA PRO A 63 24.46 1.71 -6.02
C PRO A 63 24.79 2.84 -5.05
N TRP A 64 25.03 2.51 -3.77
CA TRP A 64 25.28 3.48 -2.70
C TRP A 64 26.45 4.44 -2.99
N SER A 65 27.48 3.96 -3.69
CA SER A 65 28.65 4.75 -4.07
C SER A 65 28.37 5.81 -5.14
N GLU A 66 27.33 5.62 -5.95
CA GLU A 66 26.99 6.53 -7.07
C GLU A 66 26.08 7.69 -6.63
N PHE A 67 25.61 7.69 -5.38
CA PHE A 67 24.73 8.74 -4.86
C PHE A 67 25.46 10.04 -4.50
N ASN A 68 26.79 9.99 -4.34
CA ASN A 68 27.59 11.15 -4.01
C ASN A 68 28.87 11.16 -4.86
N ASP A 69 28.68 11.56 -6.11
CA ASP A 69 29.75 11.74 -7.10
C ASP A 69 29.70 13.19 -7.61
N PRO A 70 30.41 14.11 -6.94
CA PRO A 70 30.46 15.53 -7.32
C PRO A 70 31.23 15.75 -8.62
N ASP A 71 32.21 14.91 -8.92
CA ASP A 71 33.22 15.13 -9.96
C ASP A 71 32.84 14.50 -11.31
N GLY A 72 32.11 13.39 -11.31
CA GLY A 72 31.62 12.76 -12.54
C GLY A 72 30.18 13.17 -12.89
N THR A 73 29.24 12.82 -12.01
CA THR A 73 27.80 12.84 -12.32
C THR A 73 27.09 14.08 -11.73
N SER A 74 27.81 14.92 -10.98
CA SER A 74 27.26 16.09 -10.26
C SER A 74 26.12 15.74 -9.26
N LEU A 75 26.02 14.47 -8.90
CA LEU A 75 25.03 13.94 -7.97
C LEU A 75 25.52 14.13 -6.55
N THR A 76 24.71 14.80 -5.74
CA THR A 76 25.00 15.03 -4.33
C THR A 76 23.75 14.74 -3.51
N TYR A 77 23.92 14.25 -2.28
CA TYR A 77 22.81 13.99 -1.36
C TYR A 77 21.79 15.13 -1.23
N PRO A 78 22.16 16.42 -1.05
CA PRO A 78 21.17 17.49 -0.95
C PRO A 78 20.33 17.66 -2.22
N ARG A 79 20.93 17.50 -3.41
CA ARG A 79 20.19 17.57 -4.69
C ARG A 79 19.21 16.41 -4.82
N LEU A 80 19.65 15.21 -4.44
CA LEU A 80 18.82 14.00 -4.47
C LEU A 80 17.66 14.08 -3.47
N ILE A 81 17.88 14.61 -2.27
CA ILE A 81 16.82 14.85 -1.28
C ILE A 81 15.82 15.90 -1.79
N ALA A 82 16.31 17.03 -2.31
CA ALA A 82 15.46 18.08 -2.86
C ALA A 82 14.63 17.57 -4.05
N LEU A 83 15.25 16.82 -4.96
CA LEU A 83 14.57 16.18 -6.08
C LEU A 83 13.52 15.16 -5.57
N GLY A 84 13.86 14.38 -4.55
CA GLY A 84 12.95 13.45 -3.89
C GLY A 84 11.68 14.16 -3.40
N PHE A 85 11.83 15.20 -2.58
CA PHE A 85 10.69 15.99 -2.10
C PHE A 85 9.88 16.61 -3.23
N LEU A 86 10.55 17.19 -4.23
CA LEU A 86 9.90 17.79 -5.39
C LEU A 86 9.03 16.77 -6.14
N VAL A 87 9.56 15.57 -6.39
CA VAL A 87 8.83 14.49 -7.05
C VAL A 87 7.68 13.99 -6.19
N LEU A 88 7.85 13.86 -4.87
CA LEU A 88 6.77 13.45 -3.98
C LEU A 88 5.59 14.43 -4.01
N VAL A 89 5.88 15.73 -3.97
CA VAL A 89 4.84 16.76 -3.96
C VAL A 89 4.20 16.94 -5.33
N LEU A 90 4.97 16.92 -6.43
CA LEU A 90 4.46 17.27 -7.75
C LEU A 90 3.92 16.09 -8.58
N ARG A 91 4.30 14.84 -8.28
CA ARG A 91 3.96 13.71 -9.16
C ARG A 91 2.48 13.34 -9.17
N ARG A 92 1.83 13.28 -8.01
CA ARG A 92 0.44 12.77 -7.88
C ARG A 92 -0.53 13.78 -7.29
N ILE A 93 -0.10 14.49 -6.24
CA ILE A 93 -0.96 15.42 -5.50
C ILE A 93 -1.62 16.46 -6.44
N PRO A 94 -0.90 17.14 -7.36
CA PRO A 94 -1.52 18.15 -8.20
C PRO A 94 -2.56 17.55 -9.16
N ALA A 95 -2.23 16.43 -9.80
CA ALA A 95 -3.14 15.77 -10.74
C ALA A 95 -4.44 15.31 -10.05
N ILE A 96 -4.33 14.72 -8.86
CA ILE A 96 -5.48 14.27 -8.08
C ILE A 96 -6.30 15.45 -7.55
N MET A 97 -5.65 16.51 -7.06
CA MET A 97 -6.33 17.72 -6.59
C MET A 97 -7.04 18.51 -7.70
N VAL A 98 -6.65 18.32 -8.97
CA VAL A 98 -7.40 18.86 -10.12
C VAL A 98 -8.58 17.94 -10.47
N MET A 99 -8.37 16.61 -10.43
CA MET A 99 -9.35 15.63 -10.87
C MET A 99 -10.36 15.20 -9.81
N TYR A 100 -10.17 15.52 -8.53
CA TYR A 100 -11.01 14.96 -7.44
C TYR A 100 -12.51 15.26 -7.62
N LYS A 101 -12.85 16.42 -8.19
CA LYS A 101 -14.24 16.78 -8.52
C LYS A 101 -14.88 15.91 -9.59
N ALA A 102 -14.08 15.28 -10.45
CA ALA A 102 -14.56 14.34 -11.47
C ALA A 102 -14.78 12.93 -10.92
N MET A 103 -14.33 12.64 -9.69
CA MET A 103 -14.41 11.32 -9.05
C MET A 103 -15.10 11.38 -7.68
N PRO A 104 -16.36 11.84 -7.61
CA PRO A 104 -17.07 12.01 -6.34
C PRO A 104 -17.26 10.68 -5.61
N ALA A 105 -17.32 9.55 -6.32
CA ALA A 105 -17.43 8.23 -5.69
C ALA A 105 -16.22 7.84 -4.82
N VAL A 106 -15.05 8.45 -5.04
CA VAL A 106 -13.79 8.07 -4.38
C VAL A 106 -13.31 9.15 -3.41
N SER A 107 -13.50 10.43 -3.73
CA SER A 107 -13.09 11.54 -2.85
C SER A 107 -14.21 12.56 -2.71
N GLN A 108 -14.72 12.70 -1.49
CA GLN A 108 -15.75 13.69 -1.17
C GLN A 108 -15.09 15.03 -0.81
N ASN A 109 -14.00 14.98 -0.03
CA ASN A 109 -13.33 16.15 0.51
C ASN A 109 -11.92 16.35 -0.08
N TRP A 110 -11.42 17.59 -0.03
CA TRP A 110 -10.05 17.90 -0.43
C TRP A 110 -9.00 17.18 0.43
N LYS A 111 -9.33 16.87 1.70
CA LYS A 111 -8.48 16.09 2.59
C LYS A 111 -8.33 14.65 2.11
N ASP A 112 -9.43 14.04 1.66
CA ASP A 112 -9.44 12.67 1.13
C ASP A 112 -8.66 12.61 -0.19
N ALA A 113 -8.82 13.62 -1.04
CA ALA A 113 -8.05 13.74 -2.28
C ALA A 113 -6.54 13.90 -2.02
N LEU A 114 -6.17 14.71 -1.03
CA LEU A 114 -4.77 14.87 -0.60
C LEU A 114 -4.21 13.55 -0.05
N PHE A 115 -4.97 12.86 0.80
CA PHE A 115 -4.59 11.56 1.35
C PHE A 115 -4.39 10.52 0.23
N MET A 116 -5.34 10.42 -0.70
CA MET A 116 -5.25 9.54 -1.86
C MET A 116 -4.05 9.87 -2.76
N GLY A 117 -3.76 11.17 -2.95
CA GLY A 117 -2.63 11.62 -3.74
C GLY A 117 -1.28 11.33 -3.08
N TYR A 118 -1.23 11.45 -1.76
CA TYR A 118 -0.07 11.13 -0.96
C TYR A 118 0.21 9.63 -0.98
N PHE A 119 -0.77 8.76 -0.70
CA PHE A 119 -0.54 7.31 -0.68
C PHE A 119 -0.41 6.72 -2.09
N GLY A 120 0.84 6.61 -2.54
CA GLY A 120 1.19 5.95 -3.81
C GLY A 120 2.70 5.95 -4.05
N PRO A 121 3.47 5.17 -3.26
CA PRO A 121 4.92 5.16 -3.37
C PRO A 121 5.39 4.68 -4.75
N ILE A 122 6.59 5.11 -5.15
CA ILE A 122 7.24 4.57 -6.35
C ILE A 122 7.58 3.10 -6.08
N GLY A 123 7.02 2.20 -6.87
CA GLY A 123 7.23 0.76 -6.72
C GLY A 123 8.45 0.23 -7.49
N ALA A 124 8.69 -1.07 -7.33
CA ALA A 124 9.71 -1.84 -8.04
C ALA A 124 9.64 -1.75 -9.59
N GLY A 125 8.48 -1.34 -10.14
CA GLY A 125 8.31 -1.12 -11.57
C GLY A 125 9.27 -0.07 -12.14
N ALA A 126 9.60 0.98 -11.38
CA ALA A 126 10.54 2.01 -11.83
C ALA A 126 11.95 1.44 -12.03
N VAL A 127 12.38 0.54 -11.14
CA VAL A 127 13.67 -0.17 -11.24
C VAL A 127 13.69 -1.06 -12.48
N PHE A 128 12.60 -1.78 -12.75
CA PHE A 128 12.48 -2.55 -13.99
C PHE A 128 12.62 -1.68 -15.24
N TYR A 129 11.97 -0.51 -15.27
CA TYR A 129 12.04 0.38 -16.43
C TYR A 129 13.43 0.99 -16.61
N VAL A 130 14.14 1.32 -15.52
CA VAL A 130 15.51 1.83 -15.61
C VAL A 130 16.46 0.78 -16.17
N GLU A 131 16.29 -0.47 -15.75
CA GLU A 131 17.10 -1.59 -16.25
C GLU A 131 16.76 -1.93 -17.70
N HIS A 132 15.49 -1.81 -18.09
CA HIS A 132 15.09 -1.94 -19.49
C HIS A 132 15.67 -0.82 -20.36
N ALA A 133 15.61 0.42 -19.89
CA ALA A 133 16.16 1.58 -20.58
C ALA A 133 17.68 1.44 -20.78
N ARG A 134 18.42 1.00 -19.75
CA ARG A 134 19.87 0.73 -19.83
C ARG A 134 20.27 -0.25 -20.94
N HIS A 135 19.39 -1.17 -21.33
CA HIS A 135 19.64 -2.10 -22.43
C HIS A 135 19.31 -1.53 -23.82
N GLN A 136 18.52 -0.45 -23.90
CA GLN A 136 18.21 0.23 -25.16
C GLN A 136 19.25 1.30 -25.50
N PHE A 137 19.85 1.92 -24.48
CA PHE A 137 20.91 2.91 -24.71
C PHE A 137 22.23 2.24 -25.12
N PRO A 138 23.02 2.89 -26.00
CA PRO A 138 24.36 2.44 -26.35
C PRO A 138 25.25 2.33 -25.11
N HIS A 139 26.29 1.49 -25.18
CA HIS A 139 27.21 1.34 -24.05
C HIS A 139 27.95 2.66 -23.80
N LEU A 140 28.36 2.87 -22.54
CA LEU A 140 29.03 4.10 -22.13
C LEU A 140 30.25 4.38 -23.02
N GLY A 141 30.23 5.53 -23.72
CA GLY A 141 31.29 5.95 -24.64
C GLY A 141 31.05 5.63 -26.12
N GLU A 142 29.97 4.94 -26.47
CA GLU A 142 29.57 4.69 -27.87
C GLU A 142 28.57 5.73 -28.42
N GLY A 143 27.85 6.43 -27.54
CA GLY A 143 26.92 7.51 -27.89
C GLY A 143 27.48 8.90 -27.61
N ASP A 144 26.65 9.93 -27.81
CA ASP A 144 27.03 11.32 -27.51
C ASP A 144 27.35 11.52 -26.01
N GLU A 145 28.15 12.53 -25.69
CA GLU A 145 28.55 12.83 -24.30
C GLU A 145 27.34 13.06 -23.38
N GLU A 146 26.31 13.74 -23.91
CA GLU A 146 25.03 13.99 -23.24
C GLU A 146 24.25 12.70 -22.97
N GLU A 147 24.20 11.77 -23.94
CA GLU A 147 23.53 10.48 -23.77
C GLU A 147 24.25 9.63 -22.71
N SER A 148 25.58 9.61 -22.77
CA SER A 148 26.40 8.89 -21.79
C SER A 148 26.23 9.46 -20.38
N ASN A 149 26.13 10.79 -20.23
CA ASN A 149 25.87 11.43 -18.95
C ASN A 149 24.47 11.09 -18.43
N LEU A 150 23.44 11.14 -19.30
CA LEU A 150 22.07 10.78 -18.93
C LEU A 150 21.99 9.33 -18.42
N VAL A 151 22.60 8.38 -19.12
CA VAL A 151 22.59 6.96 -18.72
C VAL A 151 23.28 6.74 -17.38
N ARG A 152 24.36 7.49 -17.09
CA ARG A 152 25.04 7.48 -15.78
C ARG A 152 24.16 8.02 -14.67
N VAL A 153 23.50 9.16 -14.87
CA VAL A 153 22.65 9.81 -13.84
C VAL A 153 21.36 9.03 -13.59
N MET A 154 20.78 8.42 -14.63
CA MET A 154 19.44 7.85 -14.62
C MET A 154 19.29 6.73 -13.57
N GLY A 155 20.25 5.82 -13.49
CA GLY A 155 20.21 4.69 -12.57
C GLY A 155 20.16 5.15 -11.11
N PRO A 156 21.23 5.80 -10.60
CA PRO A 156 21.30 6.31 -9.23
C PRO A 156 20.09 7.16 -8.85
N THR A 157 19.63 8.03 -9.77
CA THR A 157 18.47 8.89 -9.52
C THR A 157 17.19 8.09 -9.30
N VAL A 158 16.91 7.09 -10.14
CA VAL A 158 15.69 6.27 -10.01
C VAL A 158 15.75 5.40 -8.76
N TYR A 159 16.90 4.77 -8.46
CA TYR A 159 17.08 3.98 -7.23
C TYR A 159 16.88 4.85 -5.98
N TRP A 160 17.44 6.06 -5.98
CA TRP A 160 17.24 7.01 -4.89
C TRP A 160 15.77 7.41 -4.73
N LEU A 161 15.08 7.75 -5.81
CA LEU A 161 13.67 8.13 -5.76
C LEU A 161 12.77 7.00 -5.24
N VAL A 162 13.03 5.75 -5.66
CA VAL A 162 12.31 4.57 -5.15
C VAL A 162 12.55 4.41 -3.65
N PHE A 163 13.81 4.40 -3.22
CA PHE A 163 14.18 4.26 -1.81
C PHE A 163 13.57 5.38 -0.95
N PHE A 164 13.78 6.64 -1.34
CA PHE A 164 13.26 7.81 -0.63
C PHE A 164 11.73 7.78 -0.55
N SER A 165 11.05 7.40 -1.63
CA SER A 165 9.59 7.26 -1.64
C SER A 165 9.12 6.16 -0.69
N ILE A 166 9.76 4.99 -0.66
CA ILE A 166 9.37 3.90 0.24
C ILE A 166 9.54 4.32 1.70
N VAL A 167 10.65 4.99 2.03
CA VAL A 167 10.90 5.48 3.39
C VAL A 167 9.87 6.53 3.82
N VAL A 168 9.62 7.56 3.01
CA VAL A 168 8.71 8.65 3.38
C VAL A 168 7.26 8.17 3.53
N HIS A 169 6.77 7.33 2.61
CA HIS A 169 5.39 6.83 2.69
C HIS A 169 5.25 5.65 3.68
N GLY A 170 6.29 4.84 3.83
CA GLY A 170 6.29 3.73 4.78
C GLY A 170 6.27 4.23 6.23
N LEU A 171 7.02 5.30 6.52
CA LEU A 171 7.07 5.88 7.86
C LEU A 171 5.90 6.82 8.17
N SER A 172 5.13 7.27 7.17
CA SER A 172 4.04 8.21 7.43
C SER A 172 2.87 7.58 8.19
N ILE A 173 2.52 6.32 7.94
CA ILE A 173 1.44 5.64 8.68
C ILE A 173 1.76 5.52 10.18
N PRO A 174 2.91 4.94 10.58
CA PRO A 174 3.25 4.87 12.00
C PRO A 174 3.44 6.27 12.61
N ALA A 175 4.03 7.23 11.88
CA ALA A 175 4.16 8.61 12.38
C ALA A 175 2.80 9.27 12.64
N LEU A 176 1.83 9.11 11.73
CA LEU A 176 0.46 9.60 11.93
C LEU A 176 -0.24 8.90 13.10
N SER A 177 -0.04 7.58 13.25
CA SER A 177 -0.59 6.81 14.38
C SER A 177 -0.06 7.33 15.72
N ILE A 178 1.26 7.56 15.83
CA ILE A 178 1.89 8.13 17.04
C ILE A 178 1.35 9.54 17.31
N LEU A 179 1.23 10.36 16.27
CA LEU A 179 0.71 11.72 16.39
C LEU A 179 -0.74 11.72 16.88
N TYR A 180 -1.60 10.87 16.34
CA TYR A 180 -2.99 10.75 16.78
C TYR A 180 -3.12 10.22 18.19
N HIS A 181 -2.27 9.26 18.57
CA HIS A 181 -2.19 8.78 19.94
C HIS A 181 -1.82 9.91 20.92
N TYR A 182 -0.83 10.74 20.57
CA TYR A 182 -0.43 11.89 21.37
C TYR A 182 -1.52 12.97 21.46
N MET A 183 -2.27 13.19 20.38
CA MET A 183 -3.38 14.15 20.34
C MET A 183 -4.67 13.62 20.98
N GLY A 184 -4.68 12.38 21.48
CA GLY A 184 -5.86 11.76 22.11
C GLY A 184 -7.03 11.56 21.15
N VAL A 185 -6.78 11.49 19.83
CA VAL A 185 -7.82 11.25 18.83
C VAL A 185 -8.28 9.80 18.99
N GLN A 186 -9.60 9.61 19.16
CA GLN A 186 -10.16 8.28 19.33
C GLN A 186 -10.03 7.49 18.01
N PRO A 187 -9.55 6.23 18.04
CA PRO A 187 -9.57 5.37 16.88
C PRO A 187 -11.03 5.18 16.43
N ILE A 188 -11.30 5.40 15.14
CA ILE A 188 -12.60 5.08 14.55
C ILE A 188 -12.71 3.54 14.58
N GLN A 189 -13.65 3.02 15.36
CA GLN A 189 -13.96 1.60 15.37
C GLN A 189 -15.04 1.37 14.31
N ASP A 190 -14.74 0.54 13.32
CA ASP A 190 -15.72 0.18 12.29
C ASP A 190 -16.82 -0.70 12.89
N GLU A 191 -18.07 -0.39 12.56
CA GLU A 191 -19.26 -1.12 13.02
C GLU A 191 -19.23 -2.61 12.64
N ASN A 192 -18.57 -2.93 11.52
CA ASN A 192 -18.38 -4.29 11.01
C ASN A 192 -17.24 -5.06 11.69
N ASP A 193 -16.46 -4.42 12.58
CA ASP A 193 -15.35 -5.07 13.29
C ASP A 193 -15.85 -5.96 14.45
N VAL A 194 -17.15 -5.88 14.75
CA VAL A 194 -17.82 -6.63 15.80
C VAL A 194 -18.84 -7.58 15.16
N VAL A 195 -18.59 -8.88 15.29
CA VAL A 195 -19.50 -9.92 14.78
C VAL A 195 -20.22 -10.57 15.95
N GLU A 196 -21.55 -10.56 15.90
CA GLU A 196 -22.38 -11.36 16.80
C GLU A 196 -22.25 -12.84 16.42
N VAL A 197 -21.64 -13.61 17.31
CA VAL A 197 -21.52 -15.06 17.16
C VAL A 197 -22.44 -15.73 18.17
N ARG A 198 -23.44 -16.45 17.66
CA ARG A 198 -24.30 -17.28 18.49
C ARG A 198 -23.53 -18.52 18.94
N ARG A 199 -23.60 -18.84 20.23
CA ARG A 199 -23.04 -20.06 20.78
C ARG A 199 -23.75 -21.26 20.16
N ALA A 200 -22.97 -22.14 19.53
CA ALA A 200 -23.47 -23.45 19.09
C ALA A 200 -23.67 -24.42 20.26
N SER A 201 -22.96 -24.20 21.38
CA SER A 201 -23.07 -25.02 22.60
C SER A 201 -22.65 -24.22 23.84
N LEU A 202 -23.32 -24.46 24.97
CA LEU A 202 -23.06 -23.83 26.27
C LEU A 202 -21.69 -24.20 26.87
N GLN A 203 -21.08 -25.30 26.41
CA GLN A 203 -19.78 -25.77 26.88
C GLN A 203 -18.58 -25.17 26.12
N ILE A 204 -18.83 -24.39 25.06
CA ILE A 204 -17.75 -23.82 24.25
C ILE A 204 -17.09 -22.66 25.03
N PRO A 205 -15.76 -22.69 25.23
CA PRO A 205 -15.05 -21.60 25.84
C PRO A 205 -15.12 -20.36 24.94
N ARG A 206 -15.23 -19.19 25.56
CA ARG A 206 -15.29 -17.92 24.84
C ARG A 206 -13.95 -17.62 24.16
N PRO A 207 -13.94 -17.07 22.93
CA PRO A 207 -12.74 -16.50 22.33
C PRO A 207 -12.16 -15.39 23.20
N VAL A 208 -10.83 -15.23 23.20
CA VAL A 208 -10.13 -14.25 24.05
C VAL A 208 -10.50 -12.81 23.65
N ASN A 209 -10.76 -12.60 22.37
CA ASN A 209 -11.24 -11.37 21.76
C ASN A 209 -12.78 -11.26 21.73
N SER A 210 -13.47 -11.78 22.76
CA SER A 210 -14.93 -11.70 22.82
C SER A 210 -15.46 -11.24 24.18
N VAL A 211 -16.57 -10.51 24.13
CA VAL A 211 -17.34 -10.06 25.29
C VAL A 211 -18.66 -10.81 25.35
N GLN A 212 -19.01 -11.31 26.54
CA GLN A 212 -20.27 -12.02 26.77
C GLN A 212 -21.40 -11.02 26.96
N MET A 213 -22.35 -11.04 26.02
CA MET A 213 -23.57 -10.24 26.10
C MET A 213 -24.74 -11.01 26.71
N ASP A 214 -24.89 -12.30 26.37
CA ASP A 214 -26.02 -13.13 26.81
C ASP A 214 -25.57 -14.58 27.04
N GLU A 215 -26.45 -15.45 27.54
CA GLU A 215 -26.13 -16.87 27.76
C GLU A 215 -25.72 -17.57 26.46
N ASN A 216 -26.32 -17.17 25.33
CA ASN A 216 -26.16 -17.80 24.03
C ASN A 216 -25.47 -16.94 22.97
N VAL A 217 -25.02 -15.72 23.27
CA VAL A 217 -24.45 -14.79 22.28
C VAL A 217 -23.18 -14.13 22.81
N PHE A 218 -22.15 -14.12 21.97
CA PHE A 218 -20.91 -13.41 22.20
C PHE A 218 -20.67 -12.38 21.10
N LEU A 219 -20.18 -11.20 21.48
CA LEU A 219 -19.61 -10.24 20.54
C LEU A 219 -18.14 -10.61 20.34
N THR A 220 -17.74 -10.90 19.11
CA THR A 220 -16.35 -11.20 18.76
C THR A 220 -15.77 -10.03 17.99
N TYR A 221 -14.59 -9.57 18.39
CA TYR A 221 -13.86 -8.50 17.71
C TYR A 221 -12.88 -9.10 16.69
N ASN A 222 -12.78 -8.52 15.49
CA ASN A 222 -11.78 -8.95 14.49
C ASN A 222 -10.33 -8.56 14.89
N SER A 223 -10.18 -7.84 15.99
CA SER A 223 -8.90 -7.57 16.65
C SER A 223 -8.51 -8.70 17.61
N PHE A 224 -7.21 -8.95 17.78
CA PHE A 224 -6.67 -9.99 18.67
C PHE A 224 -6.93 -9.74 20.17
N SER A 225 -7.48 -8.59 20.53
CA SER A 225 -7.76 -8.18 21.91
C SER A 225 -9.06 -7.39 21.98
N VAL A 226 -9.80 -7.55 23.08
CA VAL A 226 -10.95 -6.68 23.37
C VAL A 226 -10.47 -5.23 23.48
N PRO A 227 -11.07 -4.28 22.74
CA PRO A 227 -10.66 -2.88 22.82
C PRO A 227 -10.82 -2.35 24.24
N ALA A 228 -9.90 -1.46 24.66
CA ALA A 228 -9.84 -0.93 26.03
C ALA A 228 -11.11 -0.14 26.45
N ARG A 229 -11.98 0.19 25.49
CA ARG A 229 -13.29 0.80 25.72
C ARG A 229 -14.28 0.20 24.73
N SER A 230 -15.26 -0.54 25.24
CA SER A 230 -16.33 -1.19 24.47
C SER A 230 -17.68 -0.47 24.58
N GLU A 231 -17.80 0.53 25.46
CA GLU A 231 -19.05 1.26 25.70
C GLU A 231 -19.40 2.18 24.51
N GLY A 232 -20.61 2.01 23.95
CA GLY A 232 -21.17 2.89 22.91
C GLY A 232 -20.99 2.38 21.48
N LEU A 233 -20.75 1.08 21.29
CA LEU A 233 -20.73 0.47 19.96
C LEU A 233 -22.14 0.47 19.35
N PRO A 234 -22.30 0.67 18.03
CA PRO A 234 -23.60 0.73 17.37
C PRO A 234 -24.49 -0.49 17.64
N VAL A 235 -23.90 -1.69 17.67
CA VAL A 235 -24.59 -2.96 18.01
C VAL A 235 -25.18 -2.93 19.42
N GLU A 236 -24.48 -2.30 20.36
CA GLU A 236 -24.94 -2.15 21.75
C GLU A 236 -26.00 -1.04 21.87
N GLU A 237 -25.85 0.05 21.11
CA GLU A 237 -26.84 1.15 21.04
C GLU A 237 -28.16 0.74 20.36
N ASP A 238 -28.09 -0.02 19.27
CA ASP A 238 -29.25 -0.52 18.52
C ASP A 238 -30.07 -1.47 19.36
N ARG A 239 -29.42 -2.39 20.08
CA ARG A 239 -30.14 -3.29 20.99
C ARG A 239 -30.64 -2.58 22.25
N GLN A 240 -29.95 -1.54 22.75
CA GLN A 240 -30.49 -0.68 23.81
C GLN A 240 -31.72 0.12 23.35
N ARG A 241 -31.76 0.53 22.08
CA ARG A 241 -32.96 1.09 21.44
C ARG A 241 -34.06 0.04 21.39
N GLU A 242 -33.80 -1.16 20.88
CA GLU A 242 -34.79 -2.25 20.83
C GLU A 242 -35.36 -2.59 22.21
N ARG A 243 -34.51 -2.69 23.25
CA ARG A 243 -34.95 -2.93 24.64
C ARG A 243 -35.83 -1.80 25.17
N ARG A 244 -35.54 -0.55 24.83
CA ARG A 244 -36.41 0.59 25.18
C ARG A 244 -37.76 0.50 24.46
N TYR A 245 -37.79 0.11 23.19
CA TYR A 245 -39.05 -0.04 22.44
C TYR A 245 -39.88 -1.24 22.91
N ALA A 246 -39.24 -2.33 23.36
CA ALA A 246 -39.92 -3.51 23.90
C ALA A 246 -40.53 -3.31 25.31
N GLN A 247 -40.23 -2.18 25.96
CA GLN A 247 -40.74 -1.83 27.30
C GLN A 247 -41.99 -0.93 27.28
N TYR A 248 -42.41 -0.49 26.09
CA TYR A 248 -43.65 0.25 25.83
C TYR A 248 -44.68 -0.65 25.14
#